data_AF-A0A7S5DR84-F1
#
_entry.id   AF-A0A7S5DR84-F1
#
_cell.length_a   1.000
_cell.length_b   1.000
_cell.length_c   1.000
_cell.angle_alpha   90.00
_cell.angle_beta   90.00
_cell.angle_gamma   90.00
#
_symmetry.space_group_name_H-M   'P 1'
#
loop_
_entity.id
_entity.type
_entity.pdbx_description
1 polymer ?
#
loop_
_entity_poly.entity_id
_entity_poly.type
_entity_poly.pdbx_seq_one_letter_code
_entity_poly.pdbx_strand_id
1 'polypeptide(L)'
;MARKTIEQRIAQLDARKKALKARLGKQERAEDTRRKILLGALVLHRIDNGKDEFSRNLSAWLRRELPGFLTRDIDKDLFSDLLKPETTATPRTEHTTGGLA
;
A
#
# COMPACT_ATOMS: atom_id res chain seq x y z
N MET A 1 39.89 39.62 13.19
CA MET A 1 38.99 38.44 13.31
C MET A 1 37.55 38.92 13.37
N ALA A 2 36.85 38.89 12.22
CA ALA A 2 35.53 39.49 12.07
C ALA A 2 34.48 38.79 12.97
N ARG A 3 33.93 39.52 13.94
CA ARG A 3 32.72 39.11 14.66
C ARG A 3 31.61 39.03 13.62
N LYS A 4 31.14 37.82 13.29
CA LYS A 4 29.91 37.64 12.51
C LYS A 4 28.81 38.45 13.17
N THR A 5 28.12 39.28 12.39
CA THR A 5 27.01 40.10 12.88
C THR A 5 25.91 39.18 13.41
N ILE A 6 25.13 39.66 14.39
CA ILE A 6 24.06 38.87 15.01
C ILE A 6 23.09 38.35 13.94
N GLU A 7 22.82 39.13 12.90
CA GLU A 7 22.03 38.74 11.73
C GLU A 7 22.61 37.54 10.98
N GLN A 8 23.93 37.49 10.75
CA GLN A 8 24.57 36.34 10.10
C GLN A 8 24.45 35.07 10.94
N ARG A 9 24.48 35.19 12.27
CA ARG A 9 24.25 34.06 13.19
C ARG A 9 22.80 33.60 13.19
N ILE A 10 21.84 34.53 13.17
CA ILE A 10 20.40 34.22 13.06
C ILE A 10 20.12 33.50 11.73
N ALA A 11 20.63 34.04 10.61
CA ALA A 11 20.47 33.42 9.30
C ALA A 11 21.09 32.00 9.23
N GLN A 12 22.25 31.80 9.87
CA GLN A 12 22.91 30.49 9.92
C GLN A 12 22.13 29.48 10.76
N LEU A 13 21.51 29.91 11.87
CA LEU A 13 20.67 29.06 12.71
C LEU A 13 19.35 28.70 12.01
N ASP A 14 18.72 29.65 11.32
CA ASP A 14 17.50 29.40 10.56
C ASP A 14 17.74 28.46 9.37
N ALA A 15 18.86 28.60 8.66
CA ALA A 15 19.25 27.69 7.60
C ALA A 15 19.42 26.25 8.13
N ARG A 16 20.06 26.08 9.30
CA ARG A 16 20.21 24.77 9.95
C ARG A 16 18.87 24.19 10.39
N LYS A 17 17.99 25.00 10.98
CA LYS A 17 16.63 24.58 11.39
C LYS A 17 15.80 24.12 10.20
N LYS A 18 15.84 24.87 9.08
CA LYS A 18 15.15 24.48 7.83
C LYS A 18 15.69 23.16 7.27
N ALA A 19 17.01 22.96 7.26
CA ALA A 19 17.61 21.71 6.79
C ALA A 19 17.22 20.50 7.66
N LEU A 20 17.22 20.66 8.98
CA LEU A 20 16.80 19.61 9.91
C LEU A 20 15.31 19.27 9.74
N LYS A 21 14.44 20.27 9.61
CA LYS A 21 13.00 20.07 9.37
C LYS A 21 12.74 19.36 8.04
N ALA A 22 13.48 19.73 6.99
CA ALA A 22 13.37 19.06 5.69
C ALA A 22 13.81 17.59 5.76
N ARG A 23 14.86 17.29 6.54
CA ARG A 23 15.32 15.91 6.75
C ARG A 23 14.30 15.10 7.55
N LEU A 24 13.72 15.67 8.60
CA LEU A 24 12.67 15.03 9.39
C LEU A 24 11.44 14.72 8.52
N GLY A 25 10.95 15.69 7.76
CA GLY A 25 9.81 15.48 6.85
C GLY A 25 10.09 14.49 5.71
N LYS A 26 11.36 14.21 5.37
CA LYS A 26 11.73 13.12 4.45
C LYS A 26 11.66 11.76 5.16
N GLN A 27 12.12 11.68 6.40
CA GLN A 27 12.05 10.46 7.20
C GLN A 27 10.60 10.08 7.50
N GLU A 28 9.77 11.03 7.93
CA GLU A 28 8.35 10.79 8.23
C GLU A 28 7.60 10.23 7.01
N ARG A 29 7.83 10.79 5.81
CA ARG A 29 7.23 10.26 4.58
C ARG A 29 7.75 8.87 4.21
N ALA A 30 9.03 8.60 4.44
CA ALA A 30 9.61 7.28 4.19
C ALA A 30 9.05 6.23 5.15
N GLU A 31 8.91 6.57 6.44
CA GLU A 31 8.30 5.71 7.45
C GLU A 31 6.81 5.50 7.19
N ASP A 32 6.07 6.55 6.83
CA ASP A 32 4.65 6.45 6.49
C ASP A 32 4.43 5.56 5.26
N THR A 33 5.24 5.72 4.22
CA THR A 33 5.23 4.85 3.03
C THR A 33 5.52 3.42 3.42
N ARG A 34 6.55 3.18 4.25
CA ARG A 34 6.91 1.83 4.72
C ARG A 34 5.79 1.20 5.56
N ARG A 35 5.18 1.97 6.47
CA ARG A 35 4.07 1.50 7.31
C ARG A 35 2.87 1.09 6.45
N LYS A 36 2.50 1.93 5.46
CA LYS A 36 1.40 1.65 4.53
C LYS A 36 1.66 0.40 3.71
N ILE A 37 2.88 0.24 3.18
CA ILE A 37 3.28 -0.95 2.41
C ILE A 37 3.23 -2.20 3.27
N LEU A 38 3.81 -2.18 4.47
CA LEU A 38 3.84 -3.35 5.36
C LEU A 38 2.44 -3.76 5.81
N LEU A 39 1.59 -2.79 6.14
CA LEU A 39 0.20 -3.07 6.50
C LEU A 39 -0.56 -3.68 5.32
N GLY A 40 -0.40 -3.11 4.11
CA GLY A 40 -1.00 -3.64 2.90
C GLY A 40 -0.55 -5.07 2.60
N ALA A 41 0.75 -5.35 2.69
CA ALA A 41 1.32 -6.68 2.46
C ALA A 41 0.77 -7.71 3.46
N LEU A 42 0.62 -7.34 4.74
CA LEU A 42 0.04 -8.22 5.75
C LEU A 42 -1.43 -8.54 5.46
N VAL A 43 -2.21 -7.53 5.08
CA VAL A 43 -3.63 -7.71 4.74
C VAL A 43 -3.78 -8.61 3.50
N LEU A 44 -3.00 -8.37 2.45
CA LEU A 44 -2.99 -9.20 1.25
C LEU A 44 -2.60 -10.64 1.58
N HIS A 45 -1.52 -10.85 2.32
CA HIS A 45 -1.10 -12.18 2.76
C HIS A 45 -2.20 -12.89 3.55
N ARG A 46 -2.95 -12.17 4.38
CA ARG A 46 -4.01 -12.74 5.20
C ARG A 46 -5.27 -13.11 4.43
N ILE A 47 -5.58 -12.38 3.34
CA ILE A 47 -6.67 -12.71 2.44
C ILE A 47 -6.32 -13.93 1.59
N ASP A 48 -5.08 -14.02 1.12
CA ASP A 48 -4.61 -15.09 0.24
C ASP A 48 -4.38 -16.42 0.99
N ASN A 49 -3.77 -16.37 2.18
CA ASN A 49 -3.39 -17.58 2.93
C ASN A 49 -4.34 -17.94 4.08
N GLY A 50 -5.17 -16.99 4.53
CA GLY A 50 -6.01 -17.19 5.71
C GLY A 50 -7.31 -17.91 5.37
N LYS A 51 -7.46 -19.15 5.85
CA LYS A 51 -8.72 -19.92 5.73
C LYS A 51 -9.70 -19.65 6.88
N ASP A 52 -9.29 -18.83 7.84
CA ASP A 52 -10.04 -18.52 9.05
C ASP A 52 -11.25 -17.61 8.75
N GLU A 53 -12.26 -17.68 9.62
CA GLU A 53 -13.45 -16.83 9.55
C GLU A 53 -13.09 -15.32 9.53
N PHE A 54 -12.05 -14.93 10.26
CA PHE A 54 -11.55 -13.56 10.26
C PHE A 54 -11.07 -13.11 8.88
N SER A 55 -10.36 -13.94 8.13
CA SER A 55 -9.90 -13.60 6.77
C SER A 55 -11.06 -13.49 5.79
N ARG A 56 -12.08 -14.34 5.95
CA ARG A 56 -13.32 -14.27 5.15
C ARG A 56 -14.11 -12.99 5.45
N ASN A 57 -14.25 -12.64 6.73
CA ASN A 57 -14.92 -11.40 7.11
C ASN A 57 -14.12 -10.15 6.68
N LEU A 58 -12.79 -10.20 6.79
CA LEU A 58 -11.90 -9.12 6.36
C LEU A 58 -11.99 -8.89 4.85
N SER A 59 -11.96 -9.95 4.04
CA SER A 59 -12.12 -9.84 2.58
C SER A 59 -13.51 -9.32 2.20
N ALA A 60 -14.58 -9.81 2.84
CA ALA A 60 -15.92 -9.29 2.63
C ALA A 60 -16.05 -7.80 2.99
N TRP A 61 -15.45 -7.38 4.11
CA TRP A 61 -15.41 -5.98 4.51
C TRP A 61 -14.59 -5.13 3.53
N LEU A 62 -13.41 -5.60 3.09
CA LEU A 62 -12.59 -4.91 2.07
C LEU A 62 -13.37 -4.70 0.78
N ARG A 63 -14.11 -5.71 0.30
CA ARG A 63 -14.92 -5.59 -0.92
C ARG A 63 -16.00 -4.51 -0.84
N ARG A 64 -16.53 -4.24 0.36
CA ARG A 64 -17.53 -3.19 0.57
C ARG A 64 -16.91 -1.81 0.72
N GLU A 65 -15.77 -1.72 1.41
CA GLU A 65 -15.15 -0.44 1.77
C GLU A 65 -14.18 0.09 0.70
N LEU A 66 -13.43 -0.79 0.01
CA LEU A 66 -12.48 -0.39 -1.04
C LEU A 66 -13.12 0.44 -2.16
N PRO A 67 -14.30 0.10 -2.71
CA PRO A 67 -14.93 0.93 -3.75
C PRO A 67 -15.27 2.36 -3.28
N GLY A 68 -15.54 2.55 -1.98
CA GLY A 68 -15.77 3.87 -1.38
C GLY A 68 -14.47 4.61 -1.06
N PHE A 69 -13.41 3.89 -0.74
CA PHE A 69 -12.09 4.47 -0.46
C PHE A 69 -11.30 4.83 -1.74
N LEU A 70 -11.45 4.04 -2.80
CA LEU A 70 -10.79 4.23 -4.08
C LEU A 70 -11.55 5.26 -4.92
N THR A 71 -11.03 6.49 -4.92
CA THR A 71 -11.62 7.60 -5.66
C THR A 71 -11.26 7.60 -7.15
N ARG A 72 -10.22 6.87 -7.55
CA ARG A 72 -9.74 6.81 -8.95
C ARG A 72 -10.00 5.44 -9.54
N ASP A 73 -10.44 5.41 -10.80
CA ASP A 73 -10.78 4.15 -11.48
C ASP A 73 -9.55 3.28 -11.76
N ILE A 74 -8.39 3.90 -12.01
CA ILE A 74 -7.11 3.18 -12.16
C ILE A 74 -6.78 2.39 -10.88
N ASP A 75 -7.05 2.97 -9.72
CA ASP A 75 -6.78 2.29 -8.46
C ASP A 75 -7.79 1.15 -8.25
N LYS A 76 -9.05 1.30 -8.67
CA LYS A 76 -10.06 0.22 -8.62
C LYS A 76 -9.67 -0.98 -9.48
N ASP A 77 -9.09 -0.75 -10.66
CA ASP A 77 -8.62 -1.82 -11.55
C ASP A 77 -7.50 -2.66 -10.90
N LEU A 78 -6.61 -2.03 -10.14
CA LEU A 78 -5.53 -2.74 -9.42
C LEU A 78 -6.06 -3.70 -8.34
N PHE A 79 -7.25 -3.45 -7.79
CA PHE A 79 -7.89 -4.31 -6.79
C PHE A 79 -9.02 -5.16 -7.37
N SER A 80 -9.20 -5.18 -8.69
CA SER A 80 -10.30 -5.90 -9.33
C SER A 80 -10.32 -7.41 -9.06
N ASP A 81 -9.14 -8.03 -8.91
CA ASP A 81 -9.01 -9.45 -8.53
C ASP A 81 -9.48 -9.71 -7.09
N LEU A 82 -9.30 -8.75 -6.18
CA LEU A 82 -9.78 -8.84 -4.80
C LEU A 82 -11.27 -8.51 -4.68
N LEU A 83 -11.77 -7.63 -5.57
CA LEU A 83 -13.15 -7.17 -5.61
C LEU A 83 -14.11 -8.18 -6.25
N LYS A 84 -13.62 -9.02 -7.16
CA LYS A 84 -14.42 -10.12 -7.72
C LYS A 84 -14.68 -11.15 -6.61
N PRO A 85 -15.92 -11.61 -6.41
CA PRO A 85 -16.17 -12.78 -5.60
C PRO A 85 -15.36 -13.93 -6.19
N GLU A 86 -14.81 -14.80 -5.33
CA GLU A 86 -14.25 -16.09 -5.73
C GLU A 86 -15.35 -16.85 -6.48
N THR A 87 -15.46 -16.63 -7.78
CA THR A 87 -16.18 -17.53 -8.68
C THR A 87 -15.36 -18.80 -8.62
N THR A 88 -15.81 -19.69 -7.75
CA THR A 88 -15.60 -21.14 -7.76
C THR A 88 -14.80 -21.54 -8.99
N ALA A 89 -13.51 -21.83 -8.77
CA ALA A 89 -12.62 -22.43 -9.75
C ALA A 89 -13.41 -23.48 -10.54
N THR A 90 -13.75 -23.13 -11.78
CA THR A 90 -14.23 -24.11 -12.75
C THR A 90 -13.05 -25.06 -12.94
N PRO A 91 -13.19 -26.36 -12.65
CA PRO A 91 -12.12 -27.29 -12.93
C PRO A 91 -11.84 -27.18 -14.42
N ARG A 92 -10.59 -26.85 -14.78
CA ARG A 92 -10.12 -26.96 -16.16
C ARG A 92 -10.36 -28.40 -16.59
N THR A 93 -11.43 -28.62 -17.35
CA THR A 93 -11.65 -29.86 -18.07
C THR A 93 -10.50 -30.01 -19.05
N GLU A 94 -9.63 -30.98 -18.75
CA GLU A 94 -8.60 -31.44 -19.64
C GLU A 94 -9.25 -31.92 -20.94
N HIS A 95 -9.10 -31.13 -22.00
CA HIS A 95 -9.33 -31.58 -23.37
C HIS A 95 -8.23 -32.57 -23.73
N THR A 96 -8.42 -33.86 -23.46
CA THR A 96 -7.74 -34.93 -24.19
C THR A 96 -8.55 -35.25 -25.43
N THR A 97 -8.06 -34.77 -26.57
CA THR A 97 -8.47 -35.22 -27.91
C THR A 97 -7.31 -36.00 -28.52
N GLY A 98 -7.56 -37.27 -28.79
CA GLY A 98 -6.69 -38.21 -29.51
C GLY A 98 -7.11 -39.63 -29.08
N GLY A 99 -7.77 -40.46 -29.88
CA GLY A 99 -7.75 -40.57 -31.33
C GLY A 99 -7.15 -41.94 -31.69
N LEU A 100 -8.02 -42.82 -32.21
CA LEU A 100 -7.76 -44.07 -32.93
C LEU A 100 -7.32 -45.32 -32.16
N ALA A 101 -8.26 -46.27 -32.06
CA ALA A 101 -8.07 -47.67 -32.46
C ALA A 101 -9.37 -48.16 -33.12
#